data_AF-A0A498S778-F1
#
_entry.id   AF-A0A498S778-F1
#
_cell.length_a   1.000
_cell.length_b   1.000
_cell.length_c   1.000
_cell.angle_alpha   90.00
_cell.angle_beta   90.00
_cell.angle_gamma   90.00
#
_symmetry.space_group_name_H-M   'P 1'
#
loop_
_entity.id
_entity.type
_entity.pdbx_description
1 polymer ?
#
loop_
_entity_poly.entity_id
_entity_poly.type
_entity_poly.pdbx_seq_one_letter_code
_entity_poly.pdbx_strand_id
1 'polypeptide(L)'
;MLCELYDRQSQLLQPAEIIIAKQRNIIDRFVHLLSVGFALPVIEKINKMFQEGQIDVSLVRYFAIDVLDIIGPPYSEEFIETFLPIVSNQEIFDNITVVEAVTQFVEDVTSRTIESNDAEDVVECDSTSSESEVLSDLIILEMCNFIN
;
A
#
# COMPACT_ATOMS: atom_id res chain seq x y z
N MET A 1 -31.32 -27.72 -25.56
CA MET A 1 -29.98 -28.32 -25.36
C MET A 1 -28.88 -27.27 -25.14
N LEU A 2 -28.44 -26.47 -26.13
CA LEU A 2 -27.36 -25.48 -25.88
C LEU A 2 -27.75 -24.34 -24.93
N CYS A 3 -28.98 -23.81 -25.03
CA CYS A 3 -29.47 -22.78 -24.11
C CYS A 3 -29.54 -23.31 -22.67
N GLU A 4 -30.07 -24.53 -22.46
CA GLU A 4 -30.14 -25.15 -21.14
C GLU A 4 -28.74 -25.44 -20.54
N LEU A 5 -27.77 -25.80 -21.38
CA LEU A 5 -26.37 -25.96 -20.95
C LEU A 5 -25.75 -24.60 -20.58
N TYR A 6 -25.99 -23.56 -21.37
CA TYR A 6 -25.56 -22.20 -21.06
C TYR A 6 -26.17 -21.69 -19.75
N ASP A 7 -27.49 -21.84 -19.57
CA ASP A 7 -28.19 -21.40 -18.36
C ASP A 7 -27.67 -22.14 -17.13
N ARG A 8 -27.44 -23.45 -17.23
CA ARG A 8 -26.86 -24.25 -16.15
C ARG A 8 -25.41 -23.85 -15.85
N GLN A 9 -24.59 -23.62 -16.86
CA GLN A 9 -23.21 -23.16 -16.70
C GLN A 9 -23.16 -21.75 -16.09
N SER A 10 -24.03 -20.85 -16.54
CA SER A 10 -24.17 -19.49 -16.03
C SER A 10 -24.69 -19.44 -14.60
N GLN A 11 -25.51 -20.41 -14.17
CA GLN A 11 -25.96 -20.52 -12.78
C GLN A 11 -24.86 -21.07 -11.85
N LEU A 12 -23.95 -21.90 -12.37
CA LEU A 12 -22.78 -22.40 -11.63
C LEU A 12 -21.70 -21.32 -11.49
N LEU A 13 -21.52 -20.49 -12.53
CA LEU A 13 -20.67 -19.31 -12.47
C LEU A 13 -21.34 -18.28 -11.57
N GLN A 14 -20.69 -17.96 -10.46
CA GLN A 14 -21.16 -16.87 -9.61
C GLN A 14 -21.12 -15.57 -10.44
N PRO A 15 -22.19 -14.77 -10.47
CA PRO A 15 -22.14 -13.43 -11.05
C PRO A 15 -20.96 -12.64 -10.48
N ALA A 16 -20.28 -11.88 -11.34
CA ALA A 16 -19.09 -11.11 -10.96
C ALA A 16 -19.33 -10.20 -9.75
N GLU A 17 -20.52 -9.59 -9.66
CA GLU A 17 -20.96 -8.78 -8.52
C GLU A 17 -20.92 -9.55 -7.18
N ILE A 18 -21.32 -10.82 -7.16
CA ILE A 18 -21.27 -11.65 -5.95
C ILE A 18 -19.83 -11.97 -5.55
N ILE A 19 -18.96 -12.20 -6.54
CA ILE A 19 -17.53 -12.45 -6.30
C ILE A 19 -16.88 -11.22 -5.68
N ILE A 20 -17.11 -10.03 -6.26
CA ILE A 20 -16.58 -8.76 -5.75
C ILE A 20 -17.12 -8.49 -4.34
N ALA A 21 -18.41 -8.72 -4.07
CA ALA A 21 -18.99 -8.56 -2.74
C ALA A 21 -18.35 -9.50 -1.69
N LYS A 22 -18.03 -10.74 -2.07
CA LYS A 22 -17.32 -11.68 -1.21
C LYS A 22 -15.87 -11.23 -0.96
N GLN A 23 -15.17 -10.76 -1.99
CA GLN A 23 -13.82 -10.22 -1.84
C GLN A 23 -13.80 -8.98 -0.95
N ARG A 24 -14.76 -8.07 -1.10
CA ARG A 24 -14.92 -6.90 -0.23
C ARG A 24 -15.03 -7.27 1.25
N ASN A 25 -15.80 -8.31 1.59
CA ASN A 25 -15.86 -8.81 2.97
C ASN A 25 -14.50 -9.28 3.52
N ILE A 26 -13.60 -9.77 2.65
CA ILE A 26 -12.22 -10.12 3.05
C ILE A 26 -11.38 -8.86 3.21
N ILE A 27 -11.57 -7.85 2.36
CA ILE A 27 -10.93 -6.54 2.52
C ILE A 27 -11.28 -5.91 3.87
N ASP A 28 -12.54 -5.98 4.30
CA ASP A 28 -12.94 -5.51 5.64
C ASP A 28 -12.15 -6.21 6.77
N ARG A 29 -11.78 -7.49 6.58
CA ARG A 29 -10.92 -8.22 7.53
C ARG A 29 -9.46 -7.79 7.46
N PHE A 30 -8.95 -7.42 6.30
CA PHE A 30 -7.63 -6.82 6.17
C PHE A 30 -7.55 -5.46 6.87
N VAL A 31 -8.56 -4.60 6.70
CA VAL A 31 -8.65 -3.31 7.42
C VAL A 31 -8.68 -3.55 8.92
N HIS A 32 -9.46 -4.52 9.39
CA HIS A 32 -9.47 -4.89 10.80
C HIS A 32 -8.10 -5.38 11.30
N LEU A 33 -7.41 -6.25 10.55
CA LEU A 33 -6.06 -6.74 10.91
C LEU A 33 -5.05 -5.60 11.01
N LEU A 34 -5.13 -4.64 10.08
CA LEU A 34 -4.34 -3.41 10.13
C LEU A 34 -4.61 -2.63 11.42
N SER A 35 -5.89 -2.43 11.77
CA SER A 35 -6.30 -1.67 12.96
C SER A 35 -5.82 -2.27 14.29
N VAL A 36 -5.55 -3.58 14.34
CA VAL A 36 -5.08 -4.27 15.55
C VAL A 36 -3.55 -4.46 15.58
N GLY A 37 -2.81 -3.88 14.64
CA GLY A 37 -1.35 -3.80 14.68
C GLY A 37 -0.61 -4.54 13.56
N PHE A 38 -1.29 -5.10 12.56
CA PHE A 38 -0.64 -5.79 11.43
C PHE A 38 -0.58 -4.92 10.16
N ALA A 39 -0.31 -3.62 10.29
CA ALA A 39 -0.36 -2.69 9.18
C ALA A 39 0.58 -3.05 8.02
N LEU A 40 1.88 -3.23 8.29
CA LEU A 40 2.88 -3.49 7.25
C LEU A 40 2.61 -4.78 6.46
N PRO A 41 2.43 -5.96 7.09
CA PRO A 41 2.20 -7.20 6.33
C PRO A 41 0.91 -7.16 5.50
N VAL A 42 -0.11 -6.45 5.99
CA VAL A 42 -1.38 -6.29 5.27
C VAL A 42 -1.17 -5.42 4.03
N ILE A 43 -0.51 -4.26 4.18
CA ILE A 43 -0.30 -3.33 3.06
C ILE A 43 0.63 -3.96 2.02
N GLU A 44 1.71 -4.63 2.44
CA GLU A 44 2.59 -5.39 1.54
C GLU A 44 1.82 -6.44 0.75
N LYS A 45 0.91 -7.17 1.41
CA LYS A 45 0.07 -8.17 0.75
C LYS A 45 -0.88 -7.54 -0.28
N ILE A 46 -1.52 -6.42 0.05
CA ILE A 46 -2.39 -5.69 -0.89
C ILE A 46 -1.57 -5.17 -2.09
N ASN A 47 -0.41 -4.54 -1.83
CA ASN A 47 0.50 -4.08 -2.86
C ASN A 47 0.91 -5.19 -3.82
N LYS A 48 1.33 -6.34 -3.27
CA LYS A 48 1.70 -7.49 -4.08
C LYS A 48 0.54 -7.99 -4.94
N MET A 49 -0.65 -8.13 -4.35
CA MET A 49 -1.83 -8.56 -5.11
C MET A 49 -2.19 -7.56 -6.22
N PHE A 50 -2.03 -6.27 -5.96
CA PHE A 50 -2.28 -5.22 -6.95
C PHE A 50 -1.29 -5.29 -8.10
N GLN A 51 0.01 -5.36 -7.81
CA GLN A 51 1.08 -5.49 -8.81
C GLN A 51 0.95 -6.77 -9.65
N GLU A 52 0.50 -7.88 -9.04
CA GLU A 52 0.28 -9.16 -9.73
C GLU A 52 -1.06 -9.22 -10.48
N GLY A 53 -1.90 -8.16 -10.43
CA GLY A 53 -3.22 -8.15 -11.06
C GLY A 53 -4.22 -9.15 -10.46
N GLN A 54 -4.00 -9.56 -9.21
CA GLN A 54 -4.83 -10.54 -8.49
C GLN A 54 -6.03 -9.92 -7.76
N ILE A 55 -6.03 -8.60 -7.61
CA ILE A 55 -7.10 -7.84 -6.95
C ILE A 55 -7.59 -6.75 -7.91
N ASP A 56 -8.90 -6.53 -7.89
CA ASP A 56 -9.52 -5.46 -8.67
C ASP A 56 -9.15 -4.08 -8.08
N VAL A 57 -8.89 -3.12 -8.97
CA VAL A 57 -8.55 -1.73 -8.62
C VAL A 57 -9.58 -1.12 -7.66
N SER A 58 -10.88 -1.40 -7.87
CA SER A 58 -11.96 -0.87 -7.02
C SER A 58 -11.88 -1.39 -5.58
N LEU A 59 -11.37 -2.60 -5.37
CA LEU A 59 -11.18 -3.19 -4.04
C LEU A 59 -9.95 -2.61 -3.34
N VAL A 60 -8.88 -2.32 -4.09
CA VAL A 60 -7.70 -1.64 -3.54
C VAL A 60 -8.05 -0.21 -3.15
N ARG A 61 -8.82 0.50 -3.98
CA ARG A 61 -9.35 1.83 -3.67
C ARG A 61 -10.21 1.81 -2.41
N TYR A 62 -11.13 0.84 -2.31
CA TYR A 62 -11.96 0.66 -1.13
C TYR A 62 -11.12 0.44 0.14
N PHE A 63 -10.12 -0.44 0.08
CA PHE A 63 -9.18 -0.66 1.16
C PHE A 63 -8.46 0.64 1.57
N ALA A 64 -7.92 1.38 0.59
CA ALA A 64 -7.13 2.58 0.87
C ALA A 64 -7.98 3.68 1.52
N ILE A 65 -9.23 3.88 1.09
CA ILE A 65 -10.16 4.84 1.70
C ILE A 65 -10.43 4.46 3.16
N ASP A 66 -10.82 3.20 3.41
CA ASP A 66 -11.12 2.75 4.78
C ASP A 66 -9.91 2.83 5.71
N VAL A 67 -8.69 2.60 5.18
CA VAL A 67 -7.45 2.78 5.95
C VAL A 67 -7.21 4.26 6.25
N LEU A 68 -7.33 5.14 5.24
CA LEU A 68 -7.15 6.58 5.42
C LEU A 68 -8.14 7.17 6.44
N ASP A 69 -9.34 6.62 6.56
CA ASP A 69 -10.35 7.05 7.52
C ASP A 69 -10.02 6.68 8.99
N ILE A 70 -9.14 5.69 9.22
CA ILE A 70 -8.82 5.19 10.57
C ILE A 70 -7.39 5.47 11.04
N ILE A 71 -6.50 5.87 10.14
CA ILE A 71 -5.13 6.25 10.48
C ILE A 71 -5.02 7.75 10.73
N GLY A 72 -3.97 8.15 11.44
CA GLY A 72 -3.62 9.55 11.64
C GLY A 72 -2.17 9.69 12.07
N PRO A 73 -1.61 10.90 12.04
CA PRO A 73 -0.23 11.14 12.41
C PRO A 73 0.01 10.87 13.91
N PRO A 74 1.26 10.54 14.33
CA PRO A 74 2.46 10.40 13.49
C PRO A 74 2.56 9.03 12.80
N TYR A 75 2.90 9.02 11.52
CA TYR A 75 3.15 7.78 10.75
C TYR A 75 4.60 7.29 10.91
N SER A 76 4.88 6.00 10.73
CA SER A 76 6.27 5.52 10.60
C SER A 76 6.78 5.67 9.17
N GLU A 77 8.09 5.79 8.98
CA GLU A 77 8.71 5.86 7.64
C GLU A 77 8.39 4.60 6.82
N GLU A 78 8.55 3.42 7.42
CA GLU A 78 8.20 2.14 6.78
C GLU A 78 6.73 2.11 6.31
N PHE A 79 5.81 2.66 7.09
CA PHE A 79 4.40 2.72 6.70
C PHE A 79 4.20 3.64 5.51
N ILE A 80 4.81 4.83 5.54
CA ILE A 80 4.73 5.81 4.46
C ILE A 80 5.28 5.19 3.17
N GLU A 81 6.49 4.64 3.21
CA GLU A 81 7.13 4.03 2.03
C GLU A 81 6.30 2.90 1.43
N THR A 82 5.65 2.10 2.29
CA THR A 82 4.84 0.97 1.83
C THR A 82 3.46 1.40 1.33
N PHE A 83 2.83 2.40 1.94
CA PHE A 83 1.45 2.80 1.63
C PHE A 83 1.35 3.89 0.56
N LEU A 84 2.33 4.79 0.47
CA LEU A 84 2.36 5.89 -0.49
C LEU A 84 2.24 5.43 -1.96
N PRO A 85 2.83 4.29 -2.41
CA PRO A 85 2.63 3.77 -3.75
C PRO A 85 1.18 3.44 -4.10
N ILE A 86 0.34 3.07 -3.12
CA ILE A 86 -1.10 2.84 -3.33
C ILE A 86 -1.82 4.18 -3.49
N VAL A 87 -1.56 5.11 -2.57
CA VAL A 87 -2.28 6.39 -2.49
C VAL A 87 -1.92 7.32 -3.66
N SER A 88 -0.68 7.26 -4.14
CA SER A 88 -0.19 8.08 -5.26
C SER A 88 -0.52 7.48 -6.65
N ASN A 89 -1.10 6.28 -6.71
CA ASN A 89 -1.36 5.61 -7.97
C ASN A 89 -2.64 6.13 -8.64
N GLN A 90 -2.52 6.64 -9.87
CA GLN A 90 -3.63 7.24 -10.62
C GLN A 90 -4.70 6.24 -11.07
N GLU A 91 -4.39 4.95 -11.19
CA GLU A 91 -5.39 3.92 -11.48
C GLU A 91 -6.30 3.71 -10.27
N ILE A 92 -5.73 3.82 -9.07
CA ILE A 92 -6.44 3.67 -7.81
C ILE A 92 -7.18 4.97 -7.47
N PHE A 93 -6.51 6.11 -7.47
CA PHE A 93 -7.12 7.42 -7.22
C PHE A 93 -6.98 8.30 -8.46
N ASP A 94 -8.06 8.45 -9.21
CA ASP A 94 -8.13 9.41 -10.31
C ASP A 94 -8.49 10.82 -9.79
N ASN A 95 -8.26 11.84 -10.61
CA ASN A 95 -8.56 13.25 -10.26
C ASN A 95 -10.04 13.52 -9.87
N ILE A 96 -10.94 12.57 -10.12
CA ILE A 96 -12.38 12.68 -9.83
C ILE A 96 -12.72 12.02 -8.48
N THR A 97 -11.94 11.01 -8.08
CA THR A 97 -12.08 10.23 -6.86
C THR A 97 -11.11 10.64 -5.76
N VAL A 98 -10.33 11.70 -5.95
CA VAL A 98 -9.50 12.29 -4.88
C VAL A 98 -10.40 12.68 -3.72
N VAL A 99 -10.25 11.95 -2.62
CA VAL A 99 -10.95 12.20 -1.35
C VAL A 99 -10.06 13.10 -0.50
N GLU A 100 -10.67 13.95 0.32
CA GLU A 100 -9.98 14.86 1.25
C GLU A 100 -8.91 14.13 2.09
N ALA A 101 -9.19 12.89 2.51
CA ALA A 101 -8.27 12.06 3.29
C ALA A 101 -6.97 11.72 2.53
N VAL A 102 -7.03 11.54 1.20
CA VAL A 102 -5.83 11.29 0.36
C VAL A 102 -4.94 12.54 0.34
N THR A 103 -5.54 13.72 0.13
CA THR A 103 -4.79 14.98 0.13
C THR A 103 -4.18 15.28 1.48
N GLN A 104 -4.93 15.07 2.58
CA GLN A 104 -4.44 15.24 3.95
C GLN A 104 -3.24 14.32 4.23
N PHE A 105 -3.34 13.04 3.86
CA PHE A 105 -2.23 12.10 4.05
C PHE A 105 -0.97 12.53 3.27
N VAL A 106 -1.11 12.95 2.01
CA VAL A 106 0.02 13.42 1.20
C VAL A 106 0.63 14.70 1.79
N GLU A 107 -0.20 15.63 2.27
CA GLU A 107 0.25 16.86 2.94
C GLU A 107 1.00 16.56 4.25
N ASP A 108 0.47 15.66 5.09
CA ASP A 108 1.09 15.23 6.36
C ASP A 108 2.47 14.63 6.12
N VAL A 109 2.60 13.76 5.10
CA VAL A 109 3.86 13.10 4.75
C VAL A 109 4.88 14.11 4.20
N THR A 110 4.43 15.05 3.37
CA THR A 110 5.30 16.06 2.73
C THR A 110 5.75 17.13 3.72
N SER A 111 4.93 17.48 4.71
CA SER A 111 5.31 18.47 5.74
C SER A 111 6.46 17.97 6.62
N ARG A 112 6.63 16.65 6.72
CA ARG A 112 7.67 16.02 7.55
C ARG A 112 9.05 15.96 6.90
N THR A 113 9.14 15.96 5.56
CA THR A 113 10.44 15.98 4.86
C THR A 113 11.12 17.35 4.92
N ILE A 114 10.40 18.41 5.30
CA ILE A 114 10.96 19.76 5.44
C ILE A 114 11.61 19.95 6.82
N GLU A 115 11.07 19.34 7.88
CA GLU A 115 11.58 19.53 9.24
C GLU A 115 12.88 18.73 9.55
N SER A 116 13.31 17.82 8.66
CA SER A 116 14.55 17.05 8.83
C SER A 116 15.76 17.59 8.04
N ASN A 117 15.61 18.66 7.26
CA ASN A 117 16.70 19.18 6.39
C ASN A 117 17.30 20.53 6.82
N ASP A 118 16.83 21.14 7.92
CA ASP A 118 17.40 22.40 8.42
C ASP A 118 18.54 22.18 9.44
N ALA A 119 19.60 21.50 9.01
CA ALA A 119 20.94 21.61 9.60
C ALA A 119 22.00 20.91 8.73
N GLU A 120 22.41 21.51 7.61
CA GLU A 120 23.81 21.88 7.41
C GLU A 120 24.02 22.70 6.13
N ASP A 121 24.95 23.64 6.27
CA ASP A 121 25.25 24.77 5.43
C ASP A 121 26.11 24.39 4.21
N VAL A 122 26.05 25.26 3.22
CA VAL A 122 26.64 25.23 1.87
C VAL A 122 28.16 25.03 1.88
N VAL A 123 28.68 24.02 1.16
CA VAL A 123 29.95 24.16 0.41
C VAL A 123 29.89 23.39 -0.91
N GLU A 124 30.06 24.16 -1.99
CA GLU A 124 30.20 23.79 -3.40
C GLU A 124 31.52 23.04 -3.69
N CYS A 125 31.54 22.19 -4.73
CA CYS A 125 32.64 21.87 -5.67
C CYS A 125 32.89 20.36 -5.93
N ASP A 126 32.49 19.95 -7.14
CA ASP A 126 33.28 19.25 -8.16
C ASP A 126 33.90 17.85 -7.93
N SER A 127 33.54 16.93 -8.84
CA SER A 127 34.35 15.87 -9.47
C SER A 127 34.96 14.68 -8.67
N THR A 128 34.58 13.48 -9.13
CA THR A 128 35.32 12.18 -9.25
C THR A 128 35.25 11.08 -8.17
N SER A 129 35.03 9.85 -8.69
CA SER A 129 35.59 8.54 -8.32
C SER A 129 35.13 7.77 -7.07
N SER A 130 34.35 6.71 -7.32
CA SER A 130 34.60 5.29 -6.96
C SER A 130 34.90 4.82 -5.52
N GLU A 131 34.23 3.71 -5.17
CA GLU A 131 34.54 2.66 -4.16
C GLU A 131 34.04 2.86 -2.72
N SER A 132 32.96 2.15 -2.36
CA SER A 132 32.98 1.15 -1.25
C SER A 132 31.64 0.39 -1.14
N GLU A 133 31.45 -0.63 -1.98
CA GLU A 133 30.50 -1.73 -1.74
C GLU A 133 31.18 -2.80 -0.89
N VAL A 134 31.16 -2.69 0.45
CA VAL A 134 31.28 -3.85 1.37
C VAL A 134 31.10 -3.32 2.80
N LEU A 135 29.86 -3.32 3.31
CA LEU A 135 29.58 -3.33 4.76
C LEU A 135 28.08 -3.55 5.09
N SER A 136 27.19 -3.52 4.10
CA SER A 136 25.75 -3.75 4.33
C SER A 136 25.38 -5.22 4.62
N ASP A 137 26.25 -6.18 4.30
CA ASP A 137 25.93 -7.62 4.41
C ASP A 137 26.18 -8.21 5.82
N LEU A 138 26.72 -7.44 6.77
CA LEU A 138 26.94 -7.92 8.14
C LEU A 138 25.85 -7.51 9.13
N ILE A 139 24.99 -6.53 8.78
CA ILE A 139 23.95 -6.02 9.68
C ILE A 139 22.63 -6.82 9.53
N ILE A 140 22.37 -7.41 8.35
CA ILE A 140 21.12 -8.14 8.10
C ILE A 140 21.04 -9.49 8.86
N LEU A 141 22.17 -10.05 9.29
CA LEU A 141 22.19 -11.35 9.98
C LEU A 141 22.01 -11.27 11.50
N GLU A 142 22.07 -10.08 12.11
CA GLU A 142 21.97 -9.95 13.58
C GLU A 142 20.55 -9.67 14.09
N MET A 143 19.62 -9.22 13.23
CA MET A 143 18.22 -8.98 13.63
C MET A 143 17.32 -10.23 13.59
N CYS A 144 17.77 -11.32 12.96
CA CYS A 144 16.99 -12.57 12.84
C CYS A 144 17.05 -13.48 14.08
N ASN A 145 17.68 -13.07 15.19
CA ASN A 145 17.86 -13.92 16.37
C ASN A 145 17.18 -13.42 17.67
N PHE A 146 16.20 -12.51 17.58
CA PHE A 146 15.44 -12.06 18.76
C PHE A 146 13.95 -12.44 18.75
N ILE A 147 13.62 -13.60 18.19
CA ILE A 147 12.36 -14.30 18.49
C ILE A 147 12.64 -15.81 18.63
N ASN A 148 13.21 -16.20 19.78
CA ASN A 148 12.85 -17.42 20.52
C ASN A 148 13.40 -17.37 21.95
#